data_AF-A0A7S2AP58-F1
#
_entry.id   AF-A0A7S2AP58-F1
#
_cell.length_a   1.000
_cell.length_b   1.000
_cell.length_c   1.000
_cell.angle_alpha   90.00
_cell.angle_beta   90.00
_cell.angle_gamma   90.00
#
_symmetry.space_group_name_H-M   'P 1'
#
loop_
_entity.id
_entity.type
_entity.pdbx_description
1 polymer ?
#
loop_
_entity_poly.entity_id
_entity_poly.type
_entity_poly.pdbx_seq_one_letter_code
_entity_poly.pdbx_strand_id
1 'polypeptide(L)'
;ASHLDTKSFLWSIYGEDKKHQIEDKQQHADADNSAEAKAITNQPEERVAATQQIYAELTDYDSAVQRMKSDPKSLVLSEQKSRPRSFYKAGIGAPNPSVPFNTKPRQAPEPHTPADHSVPMTRPAPRMHRNQDDDDTAHGINWRGRVARTFAPGTCKDGPSAWNGAGTWEERDVTSSVKSQLESRLAACESAMDDGTRVSIAGPPILEGEANIVISRGRRYAVLDFDATLPFRIDSEDGDIMAQGSLRCMDFSLDAANNSERLEWTTSFSDDDDKSPSSTSAVAALASIAEEVLLDVSRNLVFQEQ
;
A
#
# COMPACT_ATOMS: atom_id res chain seq x y z
N ALA A 1 23.52 37.50 -0.04
CA ALA A 1 23.53 37.64 1.42
C ALA A 1 22.51 38.69 1.83
N SER A 2 21.31 38.25 2.17
CA SER A 2 20.33 39.00 2.94
C SER A 2 19.43 37.95 3.58
N HIS A 3 19.77 37.59 4.81
CA HIS A 3 18.98 36.70 5.66
C HIS A 3 17.70 37.47 6.00
N LEU A 4 16.61 37.22 5.27
CA LEU A 4 15.33 37.82 5.60
C LEU A 4 14.87 37.20 6.92
N ASP A 5 14.69 38.07 7.91
CA ASP A 5 14.23 37.72 9.25
C ASP A 5 12.77 37.27 9.17
N THR A 6 12.55 35.96 9.17
CA THR A 6 11.24 35.32 9.06
C THR A 6 10.27 35.73 10.17
N LYS A 7 10.77 36.24 11.31
CA LYS A 7 9.92 36.79 12.38
C LYS A 7 9.24 38.10 11.96
N SER A 8 9.96 38.96 11.26
CA SER A 8 9.43 40.24 10.80
C SER A 8 8.30 40.08 9.76
N PHE A 9 8.35 39.02 8.94
CA PHE A 9 7.31 38.73 7.94
C PHE A 9 6.02 38.17 8.58
N LEU A 10 6.15 37.28 9.57
CA LEU A 10 5.00 36.74 10.29
C LEU A 10 4.25 37.82 11.09
N TRP A 11 4.97 38.82 11.61
CA TRP A 11 4.35 39.94 12.34
C TRP A 11 3.55 40.91 11.46
N SER A 12 3.80 40.96 10.16
CA SER A 12 3.01 41.79 9.25
C SER A 12 1.63 41.21 8.95
N ILE A 13 1.42 39.90 9.17
CA ILE A 13 0.19 39.18 8.80
C ILE A 13 -0.80 39.14 9.97
N TYR A 14 -0.31 39.08 11.21
CA TYR A 14 -1.12 39.00 12.41
C TYR A 14 -0.99 40.32 13.17
N GLY A 15 -1.96 41.23 12.99
CA GLY A 15 -1.97 42.56 13.60
C GLY A 15 -1.70 42.57 15.12
N GLU A 16 -1.26 43.74 15.62
CA GLU A 16 -0.64 43.93 16.94
C GLU A 16 -1.38 43.29 18.13
N ASP A 17 -2.71 43.14 18.06
CA ASP A 17 -3.51 42.54 19.12
C ASP A 17 -3.19 41.06 19.41
N LYS A 18 -2.65 40.30 18.45
CA LYS A 18 -2.24 38.90 18.68
C LYS A 18 -0.81 38.76 19.23
N LYS A 19 -0.02 39.83 19.23
CA LYS A 19 1.35 39.82 19.72
C LYS A 19 1.41 39.52 21.22
N HIS A 20 0.56 40.17 22.00
CA HIS A 20 0.51 39.97 23.46
C HIS A 20 0.08 38.55 23.85
N GLN A 21 -0.86 37.94 23.12
CA GLN A 21 -1.29 36.56 23.43
C GLN A 21 -0.22 35.50 23.15
N ILE A 22 0.65 35.73 22.16
CA ILE A 22 1.72 34.78 21.84
C ILE A 22 2.90 34.96 22.79
N GLU A 23 3.25 36.20 23.15
CA GLU A 23 4.32 36.47 24.12
C GLU A 23 3.97 35.96 25.53
N ASP A 24 2.72 36.10 25.98
CA ASP A 24 2.28 35.57 27.28
C ASP A 24 2.28 34.04 27.32
N LYS A 25 1.90 33.37 26.21
CA LYS A 25 1.95 31.90 26.12
C LYS A 25 3.37 31.36 26.08
N GLN A 26 4.30 32.08 25.44
CA GLN A 26 5.70 31.68 25.39
C GLN A 26 6.36 31.77 26.77
N GLN A 27 6.07 32.82 27.55
CA GLN A 27 6.61 32.98 28.91
C GLN A 27 6.12 31.90 29.88
N HIS A 28 4.88 31.41 29.73
CA HIS A 28 4.38 30.30 30.53
C HIS A 28 5.02 28.95 30.15
N ALA A 29 5.25 28.69 28.85
CA ALA A 29 5.89 27.46 28.41
C ALA A 29 7.36 27.35 28.86
N ASP A 30 8.08 28.46 28.92
CA ASP A 30 9.48 28.49 29.37
C ASP A 30 9.61 28.33 30.90
N ALA A 31 8.58 28.69 31.67
CA ALA A 31 8.55 28.49 33.11
C ALA A 31 8.35 27.00 33.48
N ASP A 32 7.47 26.30 32.77
CA ASP A 32 7.17 24.88 33.03
C ASP A 32 8.34 23.97 32.59
N ASN A 33 8.96 24.24 31.43
CA ASN A 33 10.14 23.49 30.99
C ASN A 33 11.38 23.70 31.88
N SER A 34 11.50 24.86 32.54
CA SER A 34 12.62 25.17 33.46
C SER A 34 12.49 24.45 34.81
N ALA A 35 11.26 24.16 35.25
CA ALA A 35 10.99 23.40 36.47
C ALA A 35 11.25 21.89 36.26
N GLU A 36 10.86 21.34 35.11
CA GLU A 36 11.07 19.92 34.78
C GLU A 36 12.53 19.59 34.46
N ALA A 37 13.26 20.49 33.77
CA ALA A 37 14.68 20.30 33.47
C ALA A 37 15.56 20.24 34.74
N LYS A 38 15.11 20.83 35.86
CA LYS A 38 15.84 20.79 37.14
C LYS A 38 15.58 19.52 37.95
N ALA A 39 14.51 18.76 37.67
CA ALA A 39 14.22 17.50 38.37
C ALA A 39 14.99 16.30 37.79
N ILE A 40 15.44 16.37 36.53
CA ILE A 40 16.09 15.24 35.82
C ILE A 40 17.62 15.19 36.06
N THR A 41 18.21 16.18 36.74
CA THR A 41 19.68 16.33 36.83
C THR A 41 20.30 15.82 38.13
N ASN A 42 19.83 14.70 38.73
CA ASN A 42 20.40 14.23 40.01
C ASN A 42 20.78 12.75 40.12
N GLN A 43 20.75 11.95 39.04
CA GLN A 43 21.24 10.55 39.11
C GLN A 43 22.28 10.23 38.02
N PRO A 44 23.51 10.77 38.12
CA PRO A 44 24.59 10.44 37.19
C PRO A 44 25.00 8.96 37.26
N GLU A 45 24.82 8.29 38.41
CA GLU A 45 25.22 6.89 38.61
C GLU A 45 24.32 5.91 37.84
N GLU A 46 23.01 6.14 37.78
CA GLU A 46 22.08 5.30 37.01
C GLU A 46 22.32 5.40 35.50
N ARG A 47 22.72 6.57 34.98
CA ARG A 47 23.08 6.72 33.57
C ARG A 47 24.34 5.94 33.22
N VAL A 48 25.33 5.90 34.12
CA VAL A 48 26.55 5.12 33.91
C VAL A 48 26.24 3.63 33.89
N ALA A 49 25.37 3.15 34.79
CA ALA A 49 24.94 1.75 34.81
C ALA A 49 24.19 1.35 33.53
N ALA A 50 23.22 2.15 33.09
CA ALA A 50 22.47 1.88 31.85
C ALA A 50 23.40 1.89 30.61
N THR A 51 24.36 2.81 30.56
CA THR A 51 25.33 2.89 29.46
C THR A 51 26.26 1.67 29.45
N GLN A 52 26.71 1.20 30.62
CA GLN A 52 27.54 -0.01 30.73
C GLN A 52 26.79 -1.27 30.30
N GLN A 53 25.48 -1.37 30.58
CA GLN A 53 24.65 -2.49 30.16
C GLN A 53 24.50 -2.55 28.64
N ILE A 54 24.29 -1.39 27.98
CA ILE A 54 24.25 -1.30 26.51
C ILE A 54 25.59 -1.72 25.88
N TYR A 55 26.73 -1.31 26.46
CA TYR A 55 28.04 -1.74 25.96
C TYR A 55 28.30 -3.25 26.12
N ALA A 56 27.75 -3.87 27.19
CA ALA A 56 27.83 -5.32 27.38
C ALA A 56 27.00 -6.08 26.35
N GLU A 57 25.79 -5.59 26.00
CA GLU A 57 24.96 -6.20 24.95
C GLU A 57 25.59 -6.07 23.56
N LEU A 58 26.21 -4.93 23.25
CA LEU A 58 26.88 -4.71 21.97
C LEU A 58 28.12 -5.60 21.79
N THR A 59 28.85 -5.90 22.86
CA THR A 59 30.01 -6.81 22.79
C THR A 59 29.62 -8.27 22.59
N ASP A 60 28.43 -8.67 23.08
CA ASP A 60 27.89 -10.00 22.83
C ASP A 60 27.39 -10.14 21.37
N TYR A 61 26.83 -9.06 20.80
CA TYR A 61 26.45 -9.01 19.39
C TYR A 61 27.65 -9.16 18.44
N ASP A 62 28.74 -8.43 18.66
CA ASP A 62 29.95 -8.57 17.83
C ASP A 62 30.56 -9.98 17.93
N SER A 63 30.46 -10.61 19.10
CA SER A 63 30.86 -12.00 19.30
C SER A 63 29.97 -12.98 18.54
N ALA A 64 28.65 -12.74 18.49
CA ALA A 64 27.71 -13.51 17.70
C ALA A 64 27.95 -13.36 16.18
N VAL A 65 28.23 -12.14 15.71
CA VAL A 65 28.57 -11.87 14.31
C VAL A 65 29.90 -12.53 13.91
N GLN A 66 30.90 -12.52 14.79
CA GLN A 66 32.16 -13.25 14.58
C GLN A 66 31.95 -14.76 14.48
N ARG A 67 31.08 -15.35 15.32
CA ARG A 67 30.69 -16.78 15.23
C ARG A 67 29.94 -17.10 13.93
N MET A 68 29.06 -16.22 13.47
CA MET A 68 28.36 -16.37 12.19
C MET A 68 29.32 -16.33 10.99
N LYS A 69 30.38 -15.50 11.06
CA LYS A 69 31.40 -15.41 10.01
C LYS A 69 32.35 -16.60 9.97
N SER A 70 32.64 -17.22 11.12
CA SER A 70 33.62 -18.31 11.19
C SER A 70 33.05 -19.68 10.84
N ASP A 71 31.76 -19.93 11.04
CA ASP A 71 31.14 -21.21 10.67
C ASP A 71 29.64 -21.10 10.27
N PRO A 72 29.34 -20.67 9.03
CA PRO A 72 27.97 -20.49 8.56
C PRO A 72 27.19 -21.81 8.40
N LYS A 73 27.82 -22.97 8.56
CA LYS A 73 27.18 -24.29 8.37
C LYS A 73 26.66 -24.93 9.66
N SER A 74 27.03 -24.39 10.82
CA SER A 74 26.64 -24.96 12.13
C SER A 74 25.18 -24.73 12.51
N LEU A 75 24.50 -23.75 11.90
CA LEU A 75 23.13 -23.32 12.25
C LEU A 75 22.00 -24.16 11.62
N VAL A 76 22.29 -25.02 10.64
CA VAL A 76 21.25 -25.81 9.95
C VAL A 76 20.85 -27.09 10.70
N LEU A 77 21.57 -27.47 11.76
CA LEU A 77 21.41 -28.78 12.40
C LEU A 77 20.83 -28.76 13.83
N SER A 78 20.64 -27.60 14.46
CA SER A 78 20.12 -27.53 15.84
C SER A 78 18.61 -27.31 15.97
N GLU A 79 17.90 -26.85 14.94
CA GLU A 79 16.45 -26.56 15.03
C GLU A 79 15.52 -27.74 14.69
N GLN A 80 16.04 -28.90 14.27
CA GLN A 80 15.20 -30.03 13.84
C GLN A 80 14.76 -31.02 14.94
N LYS A 81 15.08 -30.79 16.23
CA LYS A 81 14.84 -31.79 17.29
C LYS A 81 13.74 -31.49 18.32
N SER A 82 12.89 -30.49 18.12
CA SER A 82 11.75 -30.24 19.01
C SER A 82 10.45 -30.00 18.24
N ARG A 83 9.81 -31.08 17.79
CA ARG A 83 8.37 -31.06 17.50
C ARG A 83 7.72 -32.23 18.23
N PRO A 84 6.80 -31.99 19.19
CA PRO A 84 6.08 -33.05 19.86
C PRO A 84 5.15 -33.77 18.87
N ARG A 85 5.20 -35.09 18.88
CA ARG A 85 4.27 -35.98 18.16
C ARG A 85 2.85 -35.75 18.68
N SER A 86 1.99 -35.13 17.86
CA SER A 86 0.55 -35.10 18.13
C SER A 86 -0.05 -36.49 17.84
N PHE A 87 -0.67 -37.05 18.88
CA PHE A 87 -1.49 -38.24 18.81
C PHE A 87 -2.82 -37.90 18.13
N TYR A 88 -3.05 -38.35 16.89
CA TYR A 88 -4.39 -38.44 16.34
C TYR A 88 -5.03 -39.74 16.81
N LYS A 89 -5.88 -39.62 17.83
CA LYS A 89 -6.79 -40.67 18.29
C LYS A 89 -8.00 -40.67 17.36
N ALA A 90 -8.11 -41.71 16.53
CA ALA A 90 -9.29 -41.97 15.72
C ALA A 90 -10.51 -42.24 16.63
N GLY A 91 -11.49 -41.36 16.56
CA GLY A 91 -12.79 -41.49 17.21
C GLY A 91 -13.90 -41.54 16.17
N ILE A 92 -14.40 -42.75 15.94
CA ILE A 92 -15.61 -43.06 15.17
C ILE A 92 -16.81 -42.56 15.99
N GLY A 93 -17.71 -41.77 15.40
CA GLY A 93 -18.89 -41.28 16.13
C GLY A 93 -19.91 -40.47 15.33
N ALA A 94 -20.77 -41.19 14.62
CA ALA A 94 -22.18 -40.90 14.28
C ALA A 94 -22.59 -39.71 13.36
N PRO A 95 -23.57 -39.93 12.46
CA PRO A 95 -24.13 -38.92 11.57
C PRO A 95 -25.21 -38.07 12.26
N ASN A 96 -25.12 -36.74 12.12
CA ASN A 96 -26.13 -35.81 12.60
C ASN A 96 -27.29 -35.69 11.58
N PRO A 97 -28.56 -35.60 12.01
CA PRO A 97 -29.71 -35.71 11.14
C PRO A 97 -30.02 -34.41 10.38
N SER A 98 -30.41 -34.63 9.13
CA SER A 98 -31.10 -33.78 8.17
C SER A 98 -31.88 -32.59 8.75
N VAL A 99 -31.42 -31.38 8.43
CA VAL A 99 -32.22 -30.15 8.56
C VAL A 99 -33.05 -29.98 7.29
N PRO A 100 -34.38 -29.76 7.36
CA PRO A 100 -35.22 -29.59 6.17
C PRO A 100 -34.97 -28.22 5.52
N PHE A 101 -34.51 -28.25 4.27
CA PHE A 101 -34.45 -27.10 3.37
C PHE A 101 -35.87 -26.55 3.14
N ASN A 102 -36.15 -25.36 3.67
CA ASN A 102 -37.37 -24.62 3.38
C ASN A 102 -37.15 -23.75 2.14
N THR A 103 -37.34 -24.33 0.96
CA THR A 103 -37.32 -23.60 -0.32
C THR A 103 -38.64 -22.88 -0.53
N LYS A 104 -38.71 -21.59 -0.16
CA LYS A 104 -39.73 -20.69 -0.73
C LYS A 104 -39.36 -20.39 -2.18
N PRO A 105 -40.28 -20.57 -3.16
CA PRO A 105 -40.02 -20.19 -4.55
C PRO A 105 -39.95 -18.67 -4.68
N ARG A 106 -38.81 -18.20 -5.18
CA ARG A 106 -38.55 -16.80 -5.52
C ARG A 106 -39.43 -16.43 -6.73
N GLN A 107 -40.34 -15.48 -6.55
CA GLN A 107 -41.15 -14.91 -7.64
C GLN A 107 -40.23 -14.30 -8.70
N ALA A 108 -40.45 -14.67 -9.97
CA ALA A 108 -39.77 -14.12 -11.11
C ALA A 108 -40.18 -12.64 -11.31
N PRO A 109 -39.25 -11.72 -11.58
CA PRO A 109 -39.58 -10.36 -11.99
C PRO A 109 -40.17 -10.35 -13.41
N GLU A 110 -41.25 -9.57 -13.60
CA GLU A 110 -41.93 -9.42 -14.89
C GLU A 110 -41.04 -8.73 -15.94
N PRO A 111 -41.23 -9.07 -17.23
CA PRO A 111 -40.47 -8.47 -18.33
C PRO A 111 -40.97 -7.06 -18.66
N HIS A 112 -40.10 -6.06 -18.46
CA HIS A 112 -40.31 -4.72 -19.01
C HIS A 112 -40.08 -4.73 -20.53
N THR A 113 -41.11 -4.37 -21.28
CA THR A 113 -41.08 -4.11 -22.72
C THR A 113 -40.15 -2.94 -23.06
N PRO A 114 -39.22 -3.06 -24.00
CA PRO A 114 -38.48 -1.90 -24.52
C PRO A 114 -39.33 -1.12 -25.51
N ALA A 115 -39.49 0.18 -25.25
CA ALA A 115 -40.05 1.14 -26.19
C ALA A 115 -39.09 1.34 -27.36
N ASP A 116 -39.61 1.08 -28.55
CA ASP A 116 -39.05 1.32 -29.87
C ASP A 116 -38.93 2.83 -30.13
N HIS A 117 -37.69 3.33 -30.16
CA HIS A 117 -37.37 4.65 -30.71
C HIS A 117 -36.26 4.53 -31.75
N SER A 118 -36.69 4.05 -32.91
CA SER A 118 -36.01 4.19 -34.19
C SER A 118 -35.83 5.67 -34.57
N VAL A 119 -34.59 6.18 -34.57
CA VAL A 119 -34.21 7.40 -35.31
C VAL A 119 -32.90 7.14 -36.07
N PRO A 120 -32.92 7.10 -37.41
CA PRO A 120 -31.70 7.07 -38.21
C PRO A 120 -31.25 8.49 -38.56
N MET A 121 -30.12 8.93 -37.98
CA MET A 121 -29.41 10.14 -38.43
C MET A 121 -28.05 9.74 -38.99
N THR A 122 -28.08 9.28 -40.24
CA THR A 122 -26.89 9.10 -41.07
C THR A 122 -26.36 10.48 -41.45
N ARG A 123 -25.33 10.98 -40.77
CA ARG A 123 -24.53 12.11 -41.24
C ARG A 123 -23.34 11.57 -42.04
N PRO A 124 -23.21 11.89 -43.34
CA PRO A 124 -22.04 11.49 -44.11
C PRO A 124 -20.81 12.27 -43.65
N ALA A 125 -19.73 11.55 -43.34
CA ALA A 125 -18.44 12.13 -42.99
C ALA A 125 -17.83 12.88 -44.20
N PRO A 126 -17.11 13.99 -43.97
CA PRO A 126 -16.41 14.71 -45.02
C PRO A 126 -15.25 13.87 -45.58
N ARG A 127 -15.35 13.56 -46.87
CA ARG A 127 -14.33 12.86 -47.66
C ARG A 127 -13.13 13.80 -47.85
N MET A 128 -12.11 13.67 -47.01
CA MET A 128 -10.83 14.33 -47.27
C MET A 128 -10.12 13.60 -48.41
N HIS A 129 -10.04 14.26 -49.57
CA HIS A 129 -9.13 13.88 -50.65
C HIS A 129 -7.70 14.11 -50.18
N ARG A 130 -6.98 13.02 -49.91
CA ARG A 130 -5.53 13.04 -49.77
C ARG A 130 -4.96 12.99 -51.18
N ASN A 131 -4.45 14.12 -51.67
CA ASN A 131 -3.59 14.14 -52.85
C ASN A 131 -2.34 13.32 -52.51
N GLN A 132 -2.23 12.15 -53.10
CA GLN A 132 -0.98 11.41 -53.24
C GLN A 132 -0.28 12.04 -54.44
N ASP A 133 0.58 13.01 -54.15
CA ASP A 133 1.65 13.38 -55.07
C ASP A 133 2.73 12.30 -54.91
N ASP A 134 2.69 11.35 -55.85
CA ASP A 134 3.80 10.47 -56.18
C ASP A 134 4.89 11.34 -56.80
N ASP A 135 5.97 11.60 -56.06
CA ASP A 135 7.30 11.95 -56.61
C ASP A 135 8.30 12.05 -55.44
N ASP A 136 9.14 11.01 -55.26
CA ASP A 136 10.57 11.19 -55.47
C ASP A 136 11.40 9.92 -55.16
N THR A 137 11.82 9.30 -56.25
CA THR A 137 13.24 9.19 -56.60
C THR A 137 14.15 8.46 -55.60
N ALA A 138 14.14 7.13 -55.75
CA ALA A 138 15.31 6.26 -55.83
C ALA A 138 16.70 6.89 -55.59
N HIS A 139 17.23 6.73 -54.37
CA HIS A 139 18.66 6.75 -54.13
C HIS A 139 19.24 5.32 -54.08
N GLY A 140 19.75 4.92 -55.25
CA GLY A 140 20.86 4.00 -55.52
C GLY A 140 21.26 2.99 -54.45
N ILE A 141 20.74 1.77 -54.57
CA ILE A 141 21.38 0.56 -54.02
C ILE A 141 22.55 0.20 -54.93
N ASN A 142 23.79 0.43 -54.47
CA ASN A 142 24.97 -0.13 -55.11
C ASN A 142 25.07 -1.63 -54.79
N TRP A 143 25.23 -2.46 -55.81
CA TRP A 143 25.23 -3.93 -55.74
C TRP A 143 26.62 -4.54 -56.00
N ARG A 144 27.72 -3.80 -55.80
CA ARG A 144 29.06 -4.35 -56.06
C ARG A 144 30.10 -3.81 -55.09
N GLY A 145 30.61 -4.71 -54.22
CA GLY A 145 31.96 -4.57 -53.66
C GLY A 145 32.06 -4.68 -52.15
N ARG A 146 31.92 -5.91 -51.64
CA ARG A 146 32.76 -6.49 -50.57
C ARG A 146 33.35 -5.52 -49.53
N VAL A 147 32.72 -5.45 -48.37
CA VAL A 147 33.40 -5.76 -47.11
C VAL A 147 32.42 -6.57 -46.26
N ALA A 148 32.66 -7.88 -46.15
CA ALA A 148 32.00 -8.69 -45.15
C ALA A 148 32.51 -8.21 -43.79
N ARG A 149 31.84 -7.20 -43.22
CA ARG A 149 31.83 -7.04 -41.78
C ARG A 149 31.09 -8.25 -41.26
N THR A 150 31.81 -9.13 -40.57
CA THR A 150 31.23 -10.03 -39.59
C THR A 150 30.44 -9.13 -38.64
N PHE A 151 29.13 -9.05 -38.89
CA PHE A 151 28.21 -8.55 -37.89
C PHE A 151 28.38 -9.53 -36.73
N ALA A 152 29.04 -9.07 -35.66
CA ALA A 152 28.75 -9.62 -34.35
C ALA A 152 27.22 -9.66 -34.21
N PRO A 153 26.63 -10.55 -33.40
CA PRO A 153 25.25 -10.42 -32.95
C PRO A 153 25.13 -9.10 -32.18
N GLY A 154 25.05 -8.02 -32.93
CA GLY A 154 24.73 -6.69 -32.49
C GLY A 154 23.32 -6.85 -32.01
N THR A 155 23.18 -6.73 -30.70
CA THR A 155 21.90 -6.60 -30.02
C THR A 155 20.99 -5.79 -30.93
N CYS A 156 20.01 -6.45 -31.52
CA CYS A 156 18.77 -5.82 -31.89
C CYS A 156 18.26 -5.25 -30.57
N LYS A 157 18.75 -4.07 -30.22
CA LYS A 157 18.04 -3.14 -29.39
C LYS A 157 16.78 -2.95 -30.20
N ASP A 158 15.73 -3.68 -29.82
CA ASP A 158 14.36 -3.36 -30.16
C ASP A 158 14.11 -1.98 -29.54
N GLY A 159 14.74 -0.98 -30.16
CA GLY A 159 14.59 0.40 -29.84
C GLY A 159 13.14 0.72 -30.19
N PRO A 160 12.43 1.44 -29.31
CA PRO A 160 11.08 1.86 -29.62
C PRO A 160 11.07 2.55 -30.98
N SER A 161 10.05 2.27 -31.80
CA SER A 161 9.96 2.72 -33.18
C SER A 161 10.25 4.22 -33.30
N ALA A 162 10.79 4.70 -34.42
CA ALA A 162 11.09 6.13 -34.60
C ALA A 162 9.87 7.05 -34.42
N TRP A 163 8.64 6.50 -34.46
CA TRP A 163 7.41 7.20 -34.13
C TRP A 163 7.29 7.51 -32.63
N ASN A 164 7.92 6.72 -31.76
CA ASN A 164 7.99 6.91 -30.30
C ASN A 164 9.00 7.99 -29.87
N GLY A 165 9.77 8.57 -30.80
CA GLY A 165 10.63 9.71 -30.54
C GLY A 165 9.86 11.01 -30.23
N ALA A 166 8.57 11.08 -30.53
CA ALA A 166 7.74 12.27 -30.34
C ALA A 166 7.14 12.42 -28.93
N GLY A 167 7.41 11.49 -28.01
CA GLY A 167 6.78 11.50 -26.69
C GLY A 167 5.31 11.07 -26.74
N THR A 168 5.03 10.02 -27.51
CA THR A 168 3.72 9.35 -27.56
C THR A 168 3.28 8.97 -26.15
N TRP A 169 2.01 9.23 -25.84
CA TRP A 169 1.36 8.75 -24.63
C TRP A 169 1.11 7.25 -24.79
N GLU A 170 1.82 6.43 -24.03
CA GLU A 170 1.55 5.00 -23.93
C GLU A 170 0.95 4.72 -22.54
N GLU A 171 -0.15 3.99 -22.51
CA GLU A 171 -0.81 3.58 -21.27
C GLU A 171 -0.90 2.06 -21.23
N ARG A 172 -0.50 1.48 -20.10
CA ARG A 172 -0.59 0.05 -19.84
C ARG A 172 -1.49 -0.18 -18.64
N ASP A 173 -2.58 -0.89 -18.87
CA ASP A 173 -3.42 -1.40 -17.78
C ASP A 173 -2.65 -2.47 -17.00
N VAL A 174 -2.43 -2.22 -15.71
CA VAL A 174 -1.78 -3.13 -14.77
C VAL A 174 -2.72 -3.53 -13.63
N THR A 175 -4.01 -3.19 -13.74
CA THR A 175 -5.03 -3.36 -12.69
C THR A 175 -5.06 -4.77 -12.13
N SER A 176 -5.03 -5.79 -12.98
CA SER A 176 -5.07 -7.19 -12.52
C SER A 176 -3.84 -7.59 -11.71
N SER A 177 -2.66 -7.09 -12.07
CA SER A 177 -1.42 -7.34 -11.34
C SER A 177 -1.46 -6.68 -9.96
N VAL A 178 -1.89 -5.42 -9.90
CA VAL A 178 -1.99 -4.65 -8.64
C VAL A 178 -3.01 -5.27 -7.71
N LYS A 179 -4.21 -5.60 -8.20
CA LYS A 179 -5.26 -6.25 -7.40
C LYS A 179 -4.77 -7.57 -6.81
N SER A 180 -4.11 -8.41 -7.60
CA SER A 180 -3.57 -9.68 -7.09
C SER A 180 -2.52 -9.50 -5.99
N GLN A 181 -1.63 -8.50 -6.13
CA GLN A 181 -0.64 -8.18 -5.10
C GLN A 181 -1.28 -7.63 -3.83
N LEU A 182 -2.24 -6.72 -3.96
CA LEU A 182 -2.99 -6.14 -2.85
C LEU A 182 -3.80 -7.21 -2.11
N GLU A 183 -4.57 -8.03 -2.83
CA GLU A 183 -5.35 -9.12 -2.26
C GLU A 183 -4.48 -10.07 -1.43
N SER A 184 -3.34 -10.51 -1.98
CA SER A 184 -2.44 -11.42 -1.29
C SER A 184 -1.83 -10.83 -0.02
N ARG A 185 -1.49 -9.54 -0.02
CA ARG A 185 -0.84 -8.90 1.12
C ARG A 185 -1.82 -8.47 2.19
N LEU A 186 -2.96 -7.91 1.78
CA LEU A 186 -4.03 -7.51 2.70
C LEU A 186 -4.65 -8.72 3.41
N ALA A 187 -4.81 -9.86 2.73
CA ALA A 187 -5.29 -11.08 3.36
C ALA A 187 -4.36 -11.62 4.47
N ALA A 188 -3.09 -11.22 4.48
CA ALA A 188 -2.12 -11.58 5.52
C ALA A 188 -2.09 -10.58 6.69
N CYS A 189 -2.87 -9.49 6.63
CA CYS A 189 -2.91 -8.50 7.70
C CYS A 189 -3.63 -9.06 8.93
N GLU A 190 -2.93 -8.99 10.06
CA GLU A 190 -3.47 -9.27 11.38
C GLU A 190 -2.78 -8.41 12.42
N SER A 191 -3.48 -8.14 13.52
CA SER A 191 -2.93 -7.47 14.69
C SER A 191 -3.37 -8.21 15.94
N ALA A 192 -2.46 -8.31 16.90
CA ALA A 192 -2.74 -8.85 18.23
C ALA A 192 -2.54 -7.73 19.25
N MET A 193 -3.49 -7.59 20.17
CA MET A 193 -3.43 -6.64 21.27
C MET A 193 -2.90 -7.33 22.54
N ASP A 194 -2.40 -6.54 23.48
CA ASP A 194 -1.83 -7.03 24.75
C ASP A 194 -2.89 -7.72 25.65
N ASP A 195 -4.17 -7.47 25.41
CA ASP A 195 -5.30 -8.08 26.14
C ASP A 195 -5.71 -9.46 25.60
N GLY A 196 -4.94 -10.01 24.64
CA GLY A 196 -5.22 -11.30 24.00
C GLY A 196 -6.20 -11.21 22.83
N THR A 197 -6.77 -10.04 22.55
CA THR A 197 -7.65 -9.81 21.40
C THR A 197 -6.86 -9.86 20.10
N ARG A 198 -7.34 -10.61 19.13
CA ARG A 198 -6.76 -10.67 17.77
C ARG A 198 -7.75 -10.14 16.75
N VAL A 199 -7.28 -9.29 15.85
CA VAL A 199 -8.06 -8.82 14.70
C VAL A 199 -7.39 -9.30 13.41
N SER A 200 -8.19 -9.84 12.50
CA SER A 200 -7.72 -10.38 11.23
C SER A 200 -8.73 -10.11 10.10
N ILE A 201 -8.27 -10.23 8.86
CA ILE A 201 -9.12 -10.10 7.67
C ILE A 201 -9.91 -11.40 7.47
N ALA A 202 -11.23 -11.30 7.46
CA ALA A 202 -12.16 -12.44 7.50
C ALA A 202 -12.51 -13.02 6.12
N GLY A 203 -11.97 -12.45 5.03
CA GLY A 203 -12.29 -12.86 3.66
C GLY A 203 -11.45 -12.14 2.61
N PRO A 204 -11.66 -12.42 1.31
CA PRO A 204 -10.96 -11.70 0.26
C PRO A 204 -11.32 -10.20 0.32
N PRO A 205 -10.34 -9.29 0.22
CA PRO A 205 -10.63 -7.87 0.16
C PRO A 205 -11.34 -7.52 -1.15
N ILE A 206 -12.27 -6.57 -1.08
CA ILE A 206 -13.01 -6.08 -2.24
C ILE A 206 -12.30 -4.82 -2.72
N LEU A 207 -11.72 -4.87 -3.92
CA LEU A 207 -10.96 -3.78 -4.54
C LEU A 207 -11.68 -3.29 -5.80
N GLU A 208 -12.22 -2.10 -5.74
CA GLU A 208 -12.93 -1.43 -6.84
C GLU A 208 -12.07 -0.27 -7.36
N GLY A 209 -11.85 -0.18 -8.67
CA GLY A 209 -10.95 0.82 -9.25
C GLY A 209 -9.96 0.25 -10.27
N GLU A 210 -9.01 1.08 -10.67
CA GLU A 210 -8.07 0.85 -11.76
C GLU A 210 -6.64 1.28 -11.45
N ALA A 211 -5.68 0.67 -12.14
CA ALA A 211 -4.27 1.05 -12.08
C ALA A 211 -3.63 0.98 -13.46
N ASN A 212 -3.02 2.10 -13.86
CA ASN A 212 -2.42 2.27 -15.17
C ASN A 212 -0.99 2.79 -15.04
N ILE A 213 -0.08 2.28 -15.88
CA ILE A 213 1.25 2.86 -16.06
C ILE A 213 1.21 3.72 -17.31
N VAL A 214 1.41 5.01 -17.12
CA VAL A 214 1.49 6.02 -18.17
C VAL A 214 2.94 6.32 -18.48
N ILE A 215 3.31 6.23 -19.76
CA ILE A 215 4.62 6.61 -20.27
C ILE A 215 4.42 7.83 -21.17
N SER A 216 4.97 8.98 -20.75
CA SER A 216 4.88 10.23 -21.49
C SER A 216 6.25 10.90 -21.56
N ARG A 217 6.71 11.21 -22.77
CA ARG A 217 8.02 11.84 -23.02
C ARG A 217 9.19 11.11 -22.32
N GLY A 218 9.14 9.78 -22.31
CA GLY A 218 10.14 8.94 -21.67
C GLY A 218 10.11 8.90 -20.14
N ARG A 219 9.13 9.56 -19.50
CA ARG A 219 8.88 9.46 -18.06
C ARG A 219 7.72 8.51 -17.80
N ARG A 220 7.88 7.64 -16.80
CA ARG A 220 6.83 6.71 -16.36
C ARG A 220 6.15 7.27 -15.12
N TYR A 221 4.82 7.17 -15.09
CA TYR A 221 3.97 7.57 -13.99
C TYR A 221 2.99 6.44 -13.73
N ALA A 222 2.85 6.03 -12.47
CA ALA A 222 1.75 5.16 -12.08
C ALA A 222 0.54 6.05 -11.75
N VAL A 223 -0.61 5.66 -12.26
CA VAL A 223 -1.91 6.21 -11.87
C VAL A 223 -2.65 5.08 -11.18
N LEU A 224 -3.07 5.33 -9.96
CA LEU A 224 -3.75 4.35 -9.12
C LEU A 224 -4.93 5.07 -8.47
N ASP A 225 -6.10 4.46 -8.57
CA ASP A 225 -7.34 4.94 -7.99
C ASP A 225 -8.18 3.72 -7.60
N PHE A 226 -8.24 3.43 -6.30
CA PHE A 226 -9.01 2.32 -5.75
C PHE A 226 -9.83 2.73 -4.52
N ASP A 227 -11.00 2.11 -4.41
CA ASP A 227 -11.73 1.93 -3.17
C ASP A 227 -11.45 0.51 -2.64
N ALA A 228 -11.07 0.41 -1.37
CA ALA A 228 -10.81 -0.86 -0.71
C ALA A 228 -11.83 -1.11 0.40
N THR A 229 -12.49 -2.27 0.38
CA THR A 229 -13.35 -2.74 1.47
C THR A 229 -12.81 -4.06 2.02
N LEU A 230 -12.44 -4.06 3.29
CA LEU A 230 -11.80 -5.18 3.97
C LEU A 230 -12.75 -5.74 5.05
N PRO A 231 -13.31 -6.95 4.86
CA PRO A 231 -14.06 -7.60 5.92
C PRO A 231 -13.10 -8.03 7.04
N PHE A 232 -13.41 -7.68 8.28
CA PHE A 232 -12.58 -8.05 9.44
C PHE A 232 -13.37 -8.87 10.46
N ARG A 233 -12.63 -9.61 11.27
CA ARG A 233 -13.13 -10.37 12.41
C ARG A 233 -12.19 -10.16 13.60
N ILE A 234 -12.79 -10.04 14.78
CA ILE A 234 -12.10 -9.92 16.04
C ILE A 234 -12.39 -11.19 16.85
N ASP A 235 -11.32 -11.86 17.26
CA ASP A 235 -11.34 -13.07 18.06
C ASP A 235 -10.79 -12.77 19.47
N SER A 236 -11.41 -13.38 20.48
CA SER A 236 -10.89 -13.40 21.85
C SER A 236 -9.68 -14.34 21.95
N GLU A 237 -8.98 -14.32 23.10
CA GLU A 237 -7.88 -15.24 23.40
C GLU A 237 -8.34 -16.72 23.29
N ASP A 238 -9.59 -16.99 23.67
CA ASP A 238 -10.20 -18.32 23.61
C ASP A 238 -10.60 -18.76 22.17
N GLY A 239 -10.46 -17.86 21.19
CA GLY A 239 -10.84 -18.09 19.80
C GLY A 239 -12.33 -17.84 19.48
N ASP A 240 -13.09 -17.34 20.45
CA ASP A 240 -14.48 -16.92 20.28
C ASP A 240 -14.57 -15.60 19.50
N ILE A 241 -15.58 -15.49 18.64
CA ILE A 241 -15.82 -14.30 17.83
C ILE A 241 -16.40 -13.21 18.73
N MET A 242 -15.65 -12.13 18.92
CA MET A 242 -16.11 -10.99 19.70
C MET A 242 -16.85 -9.96 18.85
N ALA A 243 -16.40 -9.75 17.60
CA ALA A 243 -16.98 -8.76 16.71
C ALA A 243 -16.64 -9.06 15.25
N GLN A 244 -17.48 -8.58 14.33
CA GLN A 244 -17.22 -8.61 12.90
C GLN A 244 -17.62 -7.29 12.24
N GLY A 245 -17.07 -7.00 11.07
CA GLY A 245 -17.37 -5.76 10.38
C GLY A 245 -16.63 -5.58 9.06
N SER A 246 -16.63 -4.35 8.57
CA SER A 246 -15.85 -3.94 7.40
C SER A 246 -15.12 -2.62 7.60
N LEU A 247 -13.88 -2.58 7.10
CA LEU A 247 -13.02 -1.42 7.01
C LEU A 247 -13.04 -0.92 5.55
N ARG A 248 -13.46 0.32 5.33
CA ARG A 248 -13.51 0.93 4.00
C ARG A 248 -12.52 2.09 3.90
N CYS A 249 -11.61 2.02 2.93
CA CYS A 249 -10.76 3.12 2.51
C CYS A 249 -11.28 3.61 1.16
N MET A 250 -11.65 4.88 1.09
CA MET A 250 -12.07 5.52 -0.15
C MET A 250 -10.91 6.30 -0.75
N ASP A 251 -10.90 6.47 -2.07
CA ASP A 251 -9.95 7.35 -2.78
C ASP A 251 -8.48 7.03 -2.45
N PHE A 252 -8.13 5.73 -2.43
CA PHE A 252 -6.74 5.33 -2.33
C PHE A 252 -6.06 5.62 -3.67
N SER A 253 -5.26 6.68 -3.68
CA SER A 253 -4.50 7.12 -4.84
C SER A 253 -3.00 7.21 -4.56
N LEU A 254 -2.19 7.26 -5.64
CA LEU A 254 -0.74 7.46 -5.51
C LEU A 254 -0.40 8.84 -4.91
N ASP A 255 -1.24 9.85 -5.12
CA ASP A 255 -1.01 11.19 -4.57
C ASP A 255 -1.21 11.19 -3.05
N ALA A 256 -2.29 10.55 -2.57
CA ALA A 256 -2.51 10.30 -1.14
C ALA A 256 -1.29 9.59 -0.51
N ALA A 257 -0.74 8.59 -1.21
CA ALA A 257 0.43 7.85 -0.75
C ALA A 257 1.73 8.67 -0.66
N ASN A 258 1.89 9.68 -1.52
CA ASN A 258 3.10 10.51 -1.57
C ASN A 258 3.03 11.74 -0.66
N ASN A 259 1.84 12.30 -0.44
CA ASN A 259 1.66 13.52 0.35
C ASN A 259 1.69 13.28 1.86
N SER A 260 1.96 12.03 2.30
CA SER A 260 1.86 11.61 3.71
C SER A 260 0.49 11.93 4.30
N GLU A 261 -0.52 12.05 3.45
CA GLU A 261 -1.90 12.20 3.87
C GLU A 261 -2.34 10.84 4.38
N ARG A 262 -2.76 10.83 5.65
CA ARG A 262 -3.27 9.62 6.28
C ARG A 262 -4.53 9.19 5.55
N LEU A 263 -4.59 7.93 5.13
CA LEU A 263 -5.77 7.40 4.48
C LEU A 263 -6.96 7.44 5.44
N GLU A 264 -8.11 7.88 4.94
CA GLU A 264 -9.34 7.93 5.71
C GLU A 264 -10.02 6.56 5.71
N TRP A 265 -10.04 5.91 6.88
CA TRP A 265 -10.71 4.64 7.08
C TRP A 265 -12.06 4.82 7.76
N THR A 266 -13.11 4.33 7.11
CA THR A 266 -14.44 4.22 7.70
C THR A 266 -14.65 2.79 8.22
N THR A 267 -14.99 2.67 9.50
CA THR A 267 -15.27 1.37 10.13
C THR A 267 -16.77 1.17 10.26
N SER A 268 -17.26 -0.02 9.91
CA SER A 268 -18.63 -0.47 10.19
C SER A 268 -18.59 -1.82 10.91
N PHE A 269 -19.38 -1.97 11.97
CA PHE A 269 -19.57 -3.24 12.68
C PHE A 269 -20.87 -3.89 12.20
N SER A 270 -20.96 -5.22 12.25
CA SER A 270 -22.20 -5.94 11.90
C SER A 270 -23.32 -5.69 12.89
N ASP A 271 -22.98 -5.62 14.19
CA ASP A 271 -23.90 -5.38 15.29
C ASP A 271 -23.42 -4.17 16.12
N ASP A 272 -24.36 -3.33 16.56
CA ASP A 272 -24.01 -2.12 17.33
C ASP A 272 -23.42 -2.44 18.72
N ASP A 273 -23.81 -3.59 19.30
CA ASP A 273 -23.33 -4.08 20.60
C ASP A 273 -21.84 -4.49 20.56
N ASP A 274 -21.30 -4.76 19.37
CA ASP A 274 -19.90 -5.17 19.16
C ASP A 274 -18.91 -3.98 19.23
N LYS A 275 -19.44 -2.74 19.29
CA LYS A 275 -18.65 -1.51 19.32
C LYS A 275 -18.13 -1.22 20.73
N SER A 276 -17.23 -2.07 21.19
CA SER A 276 -16.41 -1.84 22.38
C SER A 276 -15.20 -0.93 22.09
N PRO A 277 -14.63 -0.26 23.11
CA PRO A 277 -13.39 0.51 22.93
C PRO A 277 -12.20 -0.39 22.56
N SER A 278 -12.15 -1.64 23.05
CA SER A 278 -11.10 -2.60 22.68
C SER A 278 -11.22 -2.99 21.20
N SER A 279 -12.42 -3.34 20.73
CA SER A 279 -12.65 -3.66 19.31
C SER A 279 -12.33 -2.47 18.39
N THR A 280 -12.65 -1.25 18.80
CA THR A 280 -12.30 -0.04 18.04
C THR A 280 -10.78 0.15 17.95
N SER A 281 -10.05 -0.06 19.05
CA SER A 281 -8.59 0.05 19.08
C SER A 281 -7.91 -1.03 18.23
N ALA A 282 -8.39 -2.27 18.31
CA ALA A 282 -7.90 -3.38 17.48
C ALA A 282 -8.08 -3.06 15.98
N VAL A 283 -9.28 -2.62 15.60
CA VAL A 283 -9.59 -2.27 14.20
C VAL A 283 -8.76 -1.08 13.72
N ALA A 284 -8.50 -0.10 14.56
CA ALA A 284 -7.59 1.01 14.23
C ALA A 284 -6.15 0.53 13.99
N ALA A 285 -5.65 -0.41 14.78
CA ALA A 285 -4.34 -1.03 14.57
C ALA A 285 -4.28 -1.80 13.24
N LEU A 286 -5.33 -2.57 12.93
CA LEU A 286 -5.45 -3.27 11.65
C LEU A 286 -5.46 -2.28 10.47
N ALA A 287 -6.19 -1.17 10.58
CA ALA A 287 -6.24 -0.13 9.56
C ALA A 287 -4.87 0.48 9.29
N SER A 288 -4.06 0.73 10.33
CA SER A 288 -2.67 1.21 10.15
C SER A 288 -1.77 0.20 9.44
N ILE A 289 -1.90 -1.10 9.73
CA ILE A 289 -1.14 -2.14 9.01
C ILE A 289 -1.58 -2.21 7.55
N ALA A 290 -2.90 -2.16 7.29
CA ALA A 290 -3.44 -2.16 5.94
C ALA A 290 -2.99 -0.93 5.13
N GLU A 291 -2.94 0.25 5.76
CA GLU A 291 -2.40 1.47 5.17
C GLU A 291 -0.94 1.30 4.75
N GLU A 292 -0.07 0.78 5.62
CA GLU A 292 1.33 0.52 5.25
C GLU A 292 1.46 -0.48 4.07
N VAL A 293 0.61 -1.50 4.01
CA VAL A 293 0.58 -2.44 2.89
C VAL A 293 0.18 -1.75 1.59
N LEU A 294 -0.85 -0.91 1.61
CA LEU A 294 -1.30 -0.13 0.45
C LEU A 294 -0.18 0.80 -0.05
N LEU A 295 0.48 1.51 0.88
CA LEU A 295 1.60 2.41 0.59
C LEU A 295 2.82 1.67 0.04
N ASP A 296 3.15 0.48 0.56
CA ASP A 296 4.28 -0.29 0.05
C ASP A 296 4.02 -0.79 -1.38
N VAL A 297 2.80 -1.26 -1.68
CA VAL A 297 2.47 -1.70 -3.05
C VAL A 297 2.50 -0.52 -4.03
N SER A 298 1.98 0.66 -3.65
CA SER A 298 2.01 1.83 -4.53
C SER A 298 3.44 2.32 -4.79
N ARG A 299 4.30 2.33 -3.79
CA ARG A 299 5.73 2.67 -3.92
C ARG A 299 6.46 1.68 -4.84
N ASN A 300 6.18 0.39 -4.72
CA ASN A 300 6.84 -0.65 -5.51
C ASN A 300 6.34 -0.73 -6.96
N LEU A 301 5.14 -0.23 -7.26
CA LEU A 301 4.57 -0.24 -8.61
C LEU A 301 5.46 0.47 -9.64
N VAL A 302 6.17 1.52 -9.19
CA VAL A 302 7.03 2.36 -10.03
C VAL A 302 8.31 1.62 -10.45
N PHE A 303 8.72 0.55 -9.73
CA PHE A 303 10.04 -0.05 -9.87
C PHE A 303 10.10 -1.42 -10.57
N GLN A 304 8.97 -2.11 -10.84
CA GLN A 304 8.98 -3.53 -11.23
C GLN A 304 9.17 -3.88 -12.72
N GLU A 305 9.35 -2.94 -13.66
CA GLU A 305 9.61 -3.27 -15.08
C GLU A 305 10.99 -2.78 -15.59
N GLN A 306 12.08 -3.16 -14.91
CA GLN A 306 13.44 -3.04 -15.44
C GLN A 306 13.97 -4.38 -15.97
#